data_AF-A0AAX1DLT8-F1
#
_entry.id   AF-A0AAX1DLT8-F1
#
_cell.length_a   1.000
_cell.length_b   1.000
_cell.length_c   1.000
_cell.angle_alpha   90.00
_cell.angle_beta   90.00
_cell.angle_gamma   90.00
#
_symmetry.space_group_name_H-M   'P 1'
#
loop_
_entity.id
_entity.type
_entity.pdbx_description
1 polymer ?
#
loop_
_entity_poly.entity_id
_entity_poly.type
_entity_poly.pdbx_seq_one_letter_code
_entity_poly.pdbx_strand_id
1 'polypeptide(L)'
;MAGFQAFINGTSFDAVNAMSYNFIADVATVSGTGNKTYNLNGFTISAVIIGGRTSAGSSQINYTVSVSGQTVFWNDVDISSKLIVTATTTTTLSYAGFVYNDYSLNPPVFKLAPTFTPFNLVQVIDLTPAFGQVMQTNVPVSTPFIAFHRSLASSGFNHVWWTEINQNGYWALQFRPNFGYQMTATRIYVFAKMMVNVPSGGFFMYDNGKMVWHSNCLPLQMQTGSTTNAGQPVASTSGVSVVVSQPFDPAYPNTGVTLYNCYSGGVNSSGNYEASGGDLFSSSNYQVPQGRPPSYSCGPPGFIYCNVYDSYYRQALGV
;
A
#
# COMPACT_ATOMS: atom_id res chain seq x y z
N MET A 1 25.70 -23.67 11.09
CA MET A 1 25.44 -22.33 11.66
C MET A 1 24.27 -22.46 12.62
N ALA A 2 24.51 -22.26 13.92
CA ALA A 2 23.45 -22.22 14.91
C ALA A 2 22.86 -20.80 14.90
N GLY A 3 21.58 -20.67 14.57
CA GLY A 3 20.88 -19.38 14.63
C GLY A 3 20.69 -18.94 16.08
N PHE A 4 20.85 -17.65 16.34
CA PHE A 4 20.53 -17.06 17.64
C PHE A 4 19.01 -16.85 17.71
N GLN A 5 18.34 -17.54 18.63
CA GLN A 5 16.91 -17.36 18.89
C GLN A 5 16.78 -16.66 20.24
N ALA A 6 16.49 -15.36 20.21
CA ALA A 6 16.24 -14.58 21.42
C ALA A 6 14.77 -14.73 21.81
N PHE A 7 14.50 -15.57 22.81
CA PHE A 7 13.20 -15.58 23.48
C PHE A 7 13.18 -14.49 24.55
N ILE A 8 12.36 -13.47 24.35
CA ILE A 8 12.14 -12.41 25.33
C ILE A 8 10.91 -12.80 26.13
N ASN A 9 11.04 -12.81 27.45
CA ASN A 9 9.93 -13.19 28.34
C ASN A 9 8.73 -12.24 28.11
N GLY A 10 7.54 -12.80 27.90
CA GLY A 10 6.31 -12.04 27.61
C GLY A 10 6.02 -11.76 26.14
N THR A 11 6.89 -12.18 25.20
CA THR A 11 6.59 -12.09 23.76
C THR A 11 6.36 -13.48 23.18
N SER A 12 5.12 -13.87 22.87
CA SER A 12 4.78 -14.98 21.95
C SER A 12 5.05 -14.62 20.48
N PHE A 13 5.76 -13.52 20.25
CA PHE A 13 5.83 -12.75 19.02
C PHE A 13 7.27 -12.76 18.50
N ASP A 14 7.44 -13.22 17.28
CA ASP A 14 8.71 -13.10 16.59
C ASP A 14 8.88 -11.67 16.08
N ALA A 15 9.36 -10.81 16.99
CA ALA A 15 9.62 -9.40 16.72
C ALA A 15 10.62 -9.19 15.56
N VAL A 16 11.45 -10.19 15.26
CA VAL A 16 12.41 -10.13 14.15
C VAL A 16 11.69 -10.36 12.83
N ASN A 17 10.76 -11.32 12.75
CA ASN A 17 9.94 -11.56 11.56
C ASN A 17 8.89 -10.46 11.29
N ALA A 18 8.43 -9.79 12.35
CA ALA A 18 7.49 -8.68 12.22
C ALA A 18 8.14 -7.37 11.75
N MET A 19 9.46 -7.24 11.85
CA MET A 19 10.19 -6.03 11.48
C MET A 19 10.69 -6.10 10.04
N SER A 20 10.55 -4.99 9.32
CA SER A 20 11.02 -4.86 7.93
C SER A 20 12.42 -4.26 7.89
N TYR A 21 13.26 -4.68 6.94
CA TYR A 21 14.54 -4.01 6.63
C TYR A 21 14.33 -2.75 5.78
N ASN A 22 13.16 -2.61 5.17
CA ASN A 22 12.73 -1.47 4.38
C ASN A 22 11.46 -0.90 4.99
N PHE A 23 11.53 0.33 5.47
CA PHE A 23 10.40 0.97 6.12
C PHE A 23 9.74 1.94 5.16
N ILE A 24 8.41 1.91 5.08
CA ILE A 24 7.67 3.01 4.47
C ILE A 24 7.75 4.20 5.42
N ALA A 25 8.51 5.21 5.01
CA ALA A 25 8.82 6.40 5.79
C ALA A 25 7.76 7.48 5.58
N ASP A 26 7.18 7.55 4.39
CA ASP A 26 6.10 8.46 4.06
C ASP A 26 5.17 7.92 2.97
N VAL A 27 3.91 8.33 3.06
CA VAL A 27 2.90 8.20 2.01
C VAL A 27 2.30 9.58 1.83
N ALA A 28 2.85 10.33 0.88
CA ALA A 28 2.46 11.70 0.59
C ALA A 28 1.45 11.74 -0.54
N THR A 29 0.49 12.67 -0.46
CA THR A 29 -0.38 13.01 -1.59
C THR A 29 0.28 14.14 -2.37
N VAL A 30 0.63 13.91 -3.63
CA VAL A 30 1.39 14.86 -4.47
C VAL A 30 0.66 15.16 -5.78
N SER A 31 0.90 16.36 -6.32
CA SER A 31 0.42 16.82 -7.63
C SER A 31 1.39 17.86 -8.21
N GLY A 32 1.34 18.07 -9.53
CA GLY A 32 2.19 19.01 -10.25
C GLY A 32 3.67 18.66 -10.16
N THR A 33 4.49 19.68 -9.93
CA THR A 33 5.94 19.57 -9.74
C THR A 33 6.31 20.02 -8.33
N GLY A 34 7.17 19.27 -7.66
CA GLY A 34 7.59 19.60 -6.32
C GLY A 34 8.72 18.73 -5.80
N ASN A 35 9.11 19.01 -4.56
CA ASN A 35 10.13 18.24 -3.87
C ASN A 35 9.86 18.21 -2.36
N LYS A 36 10.44 17.22 -1.69
CA LYS A 36 10.40 17.09 -0.23
C LYS A 36 11.68 16.43 0.27
N THR A 37 12.32 17.05 1.26
CA THR A 37 13.52 16.53 1.93
C THR A 37 13.15 15.75 3.19
N TYR A 38 13.76 14.59 3.37
CA TYR A 38 13.54 13.68 4.49
C TYR A 38 14.79 13.57 5.37
N ASN A 39 14.72 13.95 6.64
CA ASN A 39 15.87 13.86 7.54
C ASN A 39 15.91 12.46 8.21
N LEU A 40 16.27 11.43 7.44
CA LEU A 40 16.35 10.03 7.88
C LEU A 40 17.80 9.56 7.92
N ASN A 41 18.54 10.01 8.94
CA ASN A 41 19.96 9.67 9.09
C ASN A 41 20.17 8.14 9.14
N GLY A 42 21.11 7.64 8.33
CA GLY A 42 21.46 6.22 8.21
C GLY A 42 20.55 5.38 7.31
N PHE A 43 19.59 6.02 6.64
CA PHE A 43 18.81 5.41 5.58
C PHE A 43 19.15 6.06 4.24
N THR A 44 19.13 5.29 3.15
CA THR A 44 18.83 5.83 1.83
C THR A 44 17.34 5.79 1.59
N ILE A 45 16.85 6.70 0.77
CA ILE A 45 15.46 6.69 0.36
C ILE A 45 15.32 6.30 -1.11
N SER A 46 14.23 5.62 -1.40
CA SER A 46 13.70 5.46 -2.76
C SER A 46 12.27 5.97 -2.75
N ALA A 47 11.76 6.37 -3.92
CA ALA A 47 10.41 6.87 -4.03
C ALA A 47 9.74 6.43 -5.32
N VAL A 48 8.44 6.17 -5.22
CA VAL A 48 7.61 5.71 -6.34
C VAL A 48 6.21 6.27 -6.18
N ILE A 49 5.62 6.76 -7.28
CA ILE A 49 4.20 7.06 -7.33
C ILE A 49 3.46 5.76 -7.63
N ILE A 50 2.55 5.40 -6.73
CA ILE A 50 1.62 4.29 -6.94
C ILE A 50 0.31 4.83 -7.49
N GLY A 51 -0.31 4.05 -8.37
CA GLY A 51 -1.46 4.49 -9.13
C GLY A 51 -2.80 4.06 -8.55
N GLY A 52 -3.83 4.71 -9.09
CA GLY A 52 -5.25 4.47 -8.87
C GLY A 52 -6.02 5.75 -9.17
N ARG A 53 -6.55 5.95 -10.39
CA ARG A 53 -7.50 7.05 -10.63
C ARG A 53 -8.81 6.73 -9.90
N THR A 54 -9.44 7.75 -9.34
CA THR A 54 -10.82 7.67 -8.81
C THR A 54 -11.84 8.20 -9.82
N SER A 55 -11.39 8.64 -11.00
CA SER A 55 -12.23 9.21 -12.06
C SER A 55 -11.71 8.85 -13.46
N ALA A 56 -12.62 8.78 -14.43
CA ALA A 56 -12.27 8.67 -15.85
C ALA A 56 -11.48 9.92 -16.28
N GLY A 57 -10.21 9.77 -16.62
CA GLY A 57 -9.43 10.85 -17.21
C GLY A 57 -9.39 10.74 -18.74
N SER A 58 -9.08 11.86 -19.40
CA SER A 58 -9.08 11.98 -20.87
C SER A 58 -7.69 11.82 -21.51
N SER A 59 -6.66 11.52 -20.72
CA SER A 59 -5.27 11.42 -21.19
C SER A 59 -4.44 10.47 -20.33
N GLN A 60 -3.34 9.97 -20.92
CA GLN A 60 -2.30 9.20 -20.24
C GLN A 60 -1.74 10.01 -19.07
N ILE A 61 -1.50 9.34 -17.94
CA ILE A 61 -0.80 9.92 -16.79
C ILE A 61 0.70 9.85 -17.09
N ASN A 62 1.36 10.99 -17.09
CA ASN A 62 2.81 11.09 -17.08
C ASN A 62 3.23 11.50 -15.67
N TYR A 63 4.32 10.95 -15.16
CA TYR A 63 4.99 11.47 -13.97
C TYR A 63 6.43 10.99 -13.99
N THR A 64 7.32 11.77 -13.41
CA THR A 64 8.69 11.35 -13.12
C THR A 64 8.97 11.52 -11.64
N VAL A 65 9.55 10.51 -11.01
CA VAL A 65 10.04 10.57 -9.63
C VAL A 65 11.53 10.31 -9.64
N SER A 66 12.28 11.15 -8.93
CA SER A 66 13.71 10.94 -8.72
C SER A 66 14.09 11.26 -7.28
N VAL A 67 15.23 10.70 -6.86
CA VAL A 67 15.79 10.92 -5.54
C VAL A 67 17.22 11.43 -5.69
N SER A 68 17.55 12.50 -4.98
CA SER A 68 18.93 12.96 -4.82
C SER A 68 19.24 13.08 -3.33
N GLY A 69 20.11 12.19 -2.83
CA GLY A 69 20.38 12.04 -1.41
C GLY A 69 19.11 11.72 -0.63
N GLN A 70 18.67 12.68 0.17
CA GLN A 70 17.48 12.59 1.02
C GLN A 70 16.29 13.41 0.51
N THR A 71 16.38 13.97 -0.69
CA THR A 71 15.32 14.77 -1.31
C THR A 71 14.66 13.99 -2.43
N VAL A 72 13.34 13.85 -2.34
CA VAL A 72 12.49 13.29 -3.41
C VAL A 72 11.97 14.43 -4.26
N PHE A 73 12.05 14.27 -5.57
CA PHE A 73 11.52 15.18 -6.57
C PHE A 73 10.44 14.48 -7.38
N TRP A 74 9.36 15.19 -7.69
CA TRP A 74 8.33 14.73 -8.62
C TRP A 74 8.04 15.82 -9.65
N ASN A 75 7.80 15.41 -10.89
CA ASN A 75 7.47 16.29 -12.00
C ASN A 75 6.24 15.78 -12.75
N ASP A 76 5.47 16.71 -13.29
CA ASP A 76 4.35 16.48 -14.21
C ASP A 76 3.23 15.58 -13.68
N VAL A 77 3.05 15.53 -12.35
CA VAL A 77 2.01 14.72 -11.71
C VAL A 77 0.64 15.34 -11.96
N ASP A 78 -0.01 14.93 -13.04
CA ASP A 78 -1.26 15.50 -13.57
C ASP A 78 -2.46 15.39 -12.60
N ILE A 79 -2.51 14.31 -11.81
CA ILE A 79 -3.55 14.03 -10.82
C ILE A 79 -2.96 13.85 -9.44
N SER A 80 -3.73 14.21 -8.41
CA SER A 80 -3.36 13.91 -7.03
C SER A 80 -3.10 12.41 -6.85
N SER A 81 -1.86 12.05 -6.50
CA SER A 81 -1.38 10.66 -6.47
C SER A 81 -0.63 10.37 -5.17
N LYS A 82 -0.59 9.10 -4.76
CA LYS A 82 0.20 8.69 -3.60
C LYS A 82 1.67 8.45 -4.00
N LEU A 83 2.56 9.26 -3.44
CA LEU A 83 3.99 9.08 -3.47
C LEU A 83 4.43 8.28 -2.25
N ILE A 84 5.00 7.11 -2.50
CA ILE A 84 5.55 6.21 -1.48
C ILE A 84 7.03 6.52 -1.34
N VAL A 85 7.49 6.72 -0.10
CA VAL A 85 8.90 6.87 0.22
C VAL A 85 9.34 5.72 1.10
N THR A 86 10.28 4.93 0.59
CA THR A 86 10.84 3.77 1.26
C THR A 86 12.23 4.12 1.77
N ALA A 87 12.45 3.94 3.06
CA ALA A 87 13.73 4.09 3.72
C ALA A 87 14.40 2.71 3.86
N THR A 88 15.58 2.57 3.25
CA THR A 88 16.42 1.36 3.28
C THR A 88 17.70 1.65 4.05
N THR A 89 18.07 0.75 4.94
CA THR A 89 19.25 0.90 5.80
C THR A 89 20.53 0.70 4.98
N THR A 90 21.49 1.62 5.04
CA THR A 90 22.68 1.57 4.17
C THR A 90 23.99 1.19 4.84
N THR A 91 24.07 1.28 6.16
CA THR A 91 25.28 1.00 6.92
C THR A 91 24.90 0.52 8.32
N THR A 92 25.86 -0.06 9.05
CA THR A 92 25.78 -0.12 10.51
C THR A 92 25.57 1.29 11.04
N LEU A 93 24.37 1.57 11.53
CA LEU A 93 24.07 2.81 12.21
C LEU A 93 24.97 2.93 13.44
N SER A 94 25.77 4.00 13.52
CA SER A 94 26.31 4.47 14.79
C SER A 94 25.16 5.15 15.54
N TYR A 95 24.29 4.33 16.12
CA TYR A 95 23.14 4.76 16.89
C TYR A 95 23.48 4.68 18.38
N ALA A 96 23.16 5.74 19.13
CA ALA A 96 23.45 5.81 20.56
C ALA A 96 22.50 4.96 21.44
N GLY A 97 21.77 4.00 20.84
CA GLY A 97 20.83 3.11 21.51
C GLY A 97 20.98 1.65 21.07
N PHE A 98 20.01 0.80 21.42
CA PHE A 98 20.02 -0.61 21.03
C PHE A 98 19.87 -0.77 19.52
N VAL A 99 20.77 -1.51 18.90
CA VAL A 99 20.76 -1.87 17.49
C VAL A 99 20.88 -3.38 17.36
N TYR A 100 20.02 -4.00 16.56
CA TYR A 100 20.25 -5.37 16.09
C TYR A 100 20.86 -5.31 14.69
N ASN A 101 21.99 -5.99 14.47
CA ASN A 101 22.66 -6.08 13.17
C ASN A 101 22.68 -7.54 12.69
N ASP A 102 22.57 -7.72 11.37
CA ASP A 102 22.87 -8.95 10.66
C ASP A 102 24.37 -9.04 10.43
N TYR A 103 25.02 -9.98 11.12
CA TYR A 103 26.43 -10.27 10.91
C TYR A 103 26.66 -11.38 9.88
N SER A 104 25.61 -11.94 9.26
CA SER A 104 25.80 -12.89 8.15
C SER A 104 26.15 -12.21 6.82
N LEU A 105 26.08 -10.88 6.75
CA LEU A 105 26.44 -10.06 5.60
C LEU A 105 27.74 -9.28 5.89
N ASN A 106 28.53 -8.97 4.86
CA ASN A 106 29.76 -8.18 4.98
C ASN A 106 29.76 -7.01 3.98
N PRO A 107 29.72 -5.74 4.43
CA PRO A 107 29.67 -5.32 5.84
C PRO A 107 28.35 -5.73 6.52
N PRO A 108 28.32 -5.89 7.86
CA PRO A 108 27.09 -6.18 8.60
C PRO A 108 25.99 -5.18 8.27
N VAL A 109 24.77 -5.67 8.12
CA VAL A 109 23.61 -4.83 7.77
C VAL A 109 22.71 -4.68 8.97
N PHE A 110 22.28 -3.46 9.23
CA PHE A 110 21.34 -3.15 10.30
C PHE A 110 19.99 -3.89 10.13
N LYS A 111 19.42 -4.41 11.23
CA LYS A 111 18.11 -5.08 11.28
C LYS A 111 17.02 -4.31 12.04
N LEU A 112 17.34 -3.72 13.21
CA LEU A 112 16.33 -3.16 14.13
C LEU A 112 16.79 -1.85 14.78
N ALA A 113 16.05 -0.74 14.54
CA ALA A 113 16.00 0.56 15.26
C ALA A 113 15.62 1.75 14.32
N PRO A 114 14.38 1.83 13.80
CA PRO A 114 13.98 3.01 13.04
C PRO A 114 14.10 4.27 13.91
N THR A 115 14.64 5.35 13.35
CA THR A 115 14.74 6.68 13.99
C THR A 115 13.46 7.50 13.84
N PHE A 116 12.38 6.87 13.39
CA PHE A 116 11.09 7.48 13.10
C PHE A 116 9.99 6.43 13.27
N THR A 117 8.75 6.87 13.47
CA THR A 117 7.60 5.95 13.44
C THR A 117 7.33 5.49 12.01
N PRO A 118 7.48 4.19 11.69
CA PRO A 118 7.11 3.68 10.38
C PRO A 118 5.58 3.63 10.23
N PHE A 119 5.11 3.36 9.01
CA PHE A 119 3.72 2.96 8.83
C PHE A 119 3.51 1.59 9.47
N ASN A 120 2.61 1.49 10.45
CA ASN A 120 2.26 0.24 11.11
C ASN A 120 0.82 -0.15 10.76
N LEU A 121 0.50 -1.44 10.83
CA LEU A 121 -0.87 -1.92 10.77
C LEU A 121 -1.63 -1.35 11.98
N VAL A 122 -2.72 -0.62 11.72
CA VAL A 122 -3.53 0.03 12.75
C VAL A 122 -4.97 -0.43 12.77
N GLN A 123 -5.42 -1.10 11.69
CA GLN A 123 -6.76 -1.66 11.61
C GLN A 123 -6.81 -2.78 10.58
N VAL A 124 -7.57 -3.83 10.88
CA VAL A 124 -8.01 -4.83 9.91
C VAL A 124 -9.53 -4.82 9.90
N ILE A 125 -10.12 -4.80 8.71
CA ILE A 125 -11.56 -4.63 8.53
C ILE A 125 -12.05 -5.68 7.56
N ASP A 126 -12.96 -6.53 8.02
CA ASP A 126 -13.66 -7.50 7.18
C ASP A 126 -15.08 -7.01 6.94
N LEU A 127 -15.44 -6.83 5.67
CA LEU A 127 -16.78 -6.42 5.28
C LEU A 127 -17.13 -6.88 3.86
N THR A 128 -18.42 -6.89 3.54
CA THR A 128 -18.91 -6.89 2.16
C THR A 128 -19.45 -5.49 1.86
N PRO A 129 -18.72 -4.65 1.11
CA PRO A 129 -19.14 -3.27 0.90
C PRO A 129 -20.41 -3.17 0.04
N ALA A 130 -21.33 -2.28 0.43
CA ALA A 130 -22.40 -1.82 -0.45
C ALA A 130 -21.92 -0.63 -1.31
N PHE A 131 -22.58 -0.41 -2.45
CA PHE A 131 -22.27 0.72 -3.33
C PHE A 131 -22.44 2.06 -2.60
N GLY A 132 -21.44 2.94 -2.70
CA GLY A 132 -21.45 4.24 -2.04
C GLY A 132 -21.36 4.20 -0.52
N GLN A 133 -21.22 3.01 0.09
CA GLN A 133 -21.06 2.88 1.54
C GLN A 133 -19.83 3.65 2.00
N VAL A 134 -19.97 4.36 3.12
CA VAL A 134 -18.85 5.01 3.79
C VAL A 134 -18.47 4.19 5.02
N MET A 135 -17.19 3.86 5.13
CA MET A 135 -16.63 3.16 6.27
C MET A 135 -15.53 4.01 6.89
N GLN A 136 -15.75 4.47 8.12
CA GLN A 136 -14.79 5.28 8.87
C GLN A 136 -13.69 4.39 9.50
N THR A 137 -12.44 4.80 9.34
CA THR A 137 -11.28 4.16 9.98
C THR A 137 -11.02 4.78 11.37
N ASN A 138 -10.11 4.18 12.13
CA ASN A 138 -9.64 4.74 13.39
C ASN A 138 -8.46 5.74 13.21
N VAL A 139 -8.11 6.10 11.97
CA VAL A 139 -6.95 6.95 11.67
C VAL A 139 -7.38 8.41 11.56
N PRO A 140 -6.83 9.33 12.38
CA PRO A 140 -7.12 10.76 12.24
C PRO A 140 -6.72 11.29 10.86
N VAL A 141 -7.48 12.22 10.30
CA VAL A 141 -7.14 12.80 8.97
C VAL A 141 -5.80 13.53 8.94
N SER A 142 -5.30 13.97 10.10
CA SER A 142 -3.98 14.57 10.26
C SER A 142 -2.83 13.56 10.14
N THR A 143 -3.11 12.26 10.18
CA THR A 143 -2.12 11.19 10.14
C THR A 143 -2.11 10.55 8.74
N PRO A 144 -0.95 10.52 8.04
CA PRO A 144 -0.82 9.81 6.78
C PRO A 144 -1.21 8.33 6.89
N PHE A 145 -1.94 7.83 5.89
CA PHE A 145 -2.40 6.44 5.85
C PHE A 145 -2.41 5.87 4.42
N ILE A 146 -2.39 4.55 4.36
CA ILE A 146 -2.58 3.76 3.15
C ILE A 146 -3.34 2.49 3.50
N ALA A 147 -4.18 2.01 2.59
CA ALA A 147 -4.94 0.80 2.79
C ALA A 147 -4.80 -0.17 1.60
N PHE A 148 -4.85 -1.45 1.91
CA PHE A 148 -4.75 -2.55 0.95
C PHE A 148 -5.97 -3.46 1.11
N HIS A 149 -6.52 -3.97 0.01
CA HIS A 149 -7.66 -4.87 0.04
C HIS A 149 -7.40 -6.19 -0.68
N ARG A 150 -8.10 -7.22 -0.23
CA ARG A 150 -8.19 -8.50 -0.92
C ARG A 150 -9.53 -9.17 -0.70
N SER A 151 -9.86 -10.10 -1.59
CA SER A 151 -10.95 -11.04 -1.43
C SER A 151 -10.75 -11.94 -0.22
N LEU A 152 -11.86 -12.17 0.49
CA LEU A 152 -11.98 -13.22 1.50
C LEU A 152 -12.50 -14.54 0.91
N ALA A 153 -12.96 -14.52 -0.35
CA ALA A 153 -13.40 -15.73 -1.03
C ALA A 153 -12.21 -16.63 -1.41
N SER A 154 -12.47 -17.93 -1.53
CA SER A 154 -11.48 -18.92 -1.96
C SER A 154 -11.14 -18.85 -3.46
N SER A 155 -11.89 -18.06 -4.23
CA SER A 155 -11.67 -17.85 -5.66
C SER A 155 -12.12 -16.43 -6.06
N GLY A 156 -11.50 -15.89 -7.10
CA GLY A 156 -11.85 -14.61 -7.68
C GLY A 156 -11.34 -13.40 -6.90
N PHE A 157 -11.65 -12.23 -7.46
CA PHE A 157 -11.28 -10.93 -6.96
C PHE A 157 -12.43 -10.27 -6.20
N ASN A 158 -12.13 -9.23 -5.42
CA ASN A 158 -13.15 -8.58 -4.59
C ASN A 158 -13.89 -7.44 -5.28
N HIS A 159 -13.35 -6.98 -6.40
CA HIS A 159 -13.87 -5.87 -7.18
C HIS A 159 -14.08 -4.59 -6.36
N VAL A 160 -13.23 -4.32 -5.36
CA VAL A 160 -13.39 -3.14 -4.48
C VAL A 160 -12.47 -2.01 -4.93
N TRP A 161 -12.98 -0.78 -4.94
CA TRP A 161 -12.17 0.44 -4.84
C TRP A 161 -12.93 1.51 -4.06
N TRP A 162 -12.21 2.49 -3.54
CA TRP A 162 -12.75 3.59 -2.75
C TRP A 162 -12.07 4.91 -3.06
N THR A 163 -12.75 5.99 -2.69
CA THR A 163 -12.16 7.31 -2.45
C THR A 163 -11.90 7.48 -0.96
N GLU A 164 -10.85 8.23 -0.64
CA GLU A 164 -10.50 8.57 0.75
C GLU A 164 -11.12 9.92 1.09
N ILE A 165 -11.93 9.98 2.14
CA ILE A 165 -12.64 11.20 2.56
C ILE A 165 -12.43 11.48 4.05
N ASN A 166 -12.66 12.73 4.46
CA ASN A 166 -12.75 13.09 5.87
C ASN A 166 -14.17 12.82 6.38
N GLN A 167 -14.29 12.00 7.42
CA GLN A 167 -15.51 11.81 8.18
C GLN A 167 -15.22 11.97 9.67
N ASN A 168 -15.85 12.98 10.29
CA ASN A 168 -15.72 13.25 11.73
C ASN A 168 -14.27 13.41 12.24
N GLY A 169 -13.35 13.92 11.40
CA GLY A 169 -11.94 14.07 11.77
C GLY A 169 -11.09 12.81 11.58
N TYR A 170 -11.66 11.75 11.03
CA TYR A 170 -10.98 10.50 10.69
C TYR A 170 -11.03 10.24 9.18
N TRP A 171 -10.03 9.51 8.69
CA TRP A 171 -10.07 8.99 7.33
C TRP A 171 -11.21 7.98 7.21
N ALA A 172 -11.98 8.08 6.14
CA ALA A 172 -13.01 7.12 5.77
C ALA A 172 -12.83 6.68 4.32
N LEU A 173 -13.20 5.44 4.05
CA LEU A 173 -13.22 4.85 2.72
C LEU A 173 -14.65 4.94 2.21
N GLN A 174 -14.87 5.75 1.18
CA GLN A 174 -16.13 5.79 0.44
C GLN A 174 -16.03 4.85 -0.75
N PHE A 175 -16.75 3.73 -0.68
CA PHE A 175 -16.72 2.71 -1.72
C PHE A 175 -17.39 3.19 -3.00
N ARG A 176 -16.96 2.63 -4.14
CA ARG A 176 -17.46 2.99 -5.47
C ARG A 176 -19.00 3.01 -5.56
N PRO A 177 -19.57 3.90 -6.39
CA PRO A 177 -20.99 3.84 -6.72
C PRO A 177 -21.31 2.56 -7.49
N ASN A 178 -22.60 2.35 -7.82
CA ASN A 178 -23.05 1.19 -8.60
C ASN A 178 -22.45 1.23 -10.03
N PHE A 179 -21.24 0.68 -10.17
CA PHE A 179 -20.41 0.75 -11.37
C PHE A 179 -19.71 -0.59 -11.58
N GLY A 180 -20.14 -1.40 -12.54
CA GLY A 180 -19.51 -2.69 -12.83
C GLY A 180 -20.00 -3.85 -11.96
N TYR A 181 -19.19 -4.90 -11.82
CA TYR A 181 -19.51 -6.10 -11.05
C TYR A 181 -19.85 -5.81 -9.59
N GLN A 182 -20.50 -6.73 -8.90
CA GLN A 182 -20.78 -6.59 -7.47
C GLN A 182 -19.48 -6.65 -6.63
N MET A 183 -19.38 -5.81 -5.60
CA MET A 183 -18.30 -5.94 -4.61
C MET A 183 -18.55 -7.16 -3.72
N THR A 184 -17.50 -7.93 -3.42
CA THR A 184 -17.61 -9.15 -2.62
C THR A 184 -16.92 -9.02 -1.26
N ALA A 185 -17.00 -10.07 -0.45
CA ALA A 185 -16.41 -10.12 0.88
C ALA A 185 -14.92 -9.80 0.82
N THR A 186 -14.52 -8.78 1.59
CA THR A 186 -13.23 -8.12 1.49
C THR A 186 -12.59 -7.95 2.85
N ARG A 187 -11.28 -8.19 2.90
CA ARG A 187 -10.42 -7.73 3.99
C ARG A 187 -9.66 -6.48 3.58
N ILE A 188 -9.65 -5.48 4.44
CA ILE A 188 -8.89 -4.24 4.29
C ILE A 188 -7.85 -4.16 5.41
N TYR A 189 -6.59 -3.98 5.03
CA TYR A 189 -5.48 -3.71 5.94
C TYR A 189 -5.18 -2.21 5.90
N VAL A 190 -5.34 -1.53 7.03
CA VAL A 190 -5.11 -0.10 7.16
C VAL A 190 -3.76 0.10 7.85
N PHE A 191 -2.88 0.83 7.19
CA PHE A 191 -1.57 1.23 7.72
C PHE A 191 -1.51 2.73 7.89
N ALA A 192 -0.95 3.19 9.01
CA ALA A 192 -0.79 4.61 9.28
C ALA A 192 0.51 4.89 10.01
N LYS A 193 0.99 6.13 9.93
CA LYS A 193 2.20 6.59 10.60
C LYS A 193 1.97 6.86 12.09
N MET A 194 1.52 5.84 12.81
CA MET A 194 1.25 5.87 14.24
C MET A 194 1.47 4.49 14.87
N MET A 195 1.48 4.44 16.19
CA MET A 195 1.56 3.21 16.97
C MET A 195 0.20 2.95 17.63
N VAL A 196 -0.17 1.69 17.78
CA VAL A 196 -1.40 1.24 18.43
C VAL A 196 -1.10 0.11 19.39
N ASN A 197 -1.94 -0.09 20.41
CA ASN A 197 -1.83 -1.20 21.36
C ASN A 197 -0.42 -1.34 21.99
N VAL A 198 0.08 -0.25 22.55
CA VAL A 198 1.36 -0.23 23.27
C VAL A 198 1.28 -1.21 24.44
N PRO A 199 2.12 -2.26 24.49
CA PRO A 199 2.05 -3.25 25.56
C PRO A 199 2.61 -2.67 26.87
N SER A 200 2.22 -3.26 28.01
CA SER A 200 2.76 -2.90 29.33
C SER A 200 4.22 -3.31 29.53
N GLY A 201 4.73 -4.23 28.70
CA GLY A 201 6.11 -4.70 28.70
C GLY A 201 6.48 -5.31 27.34
N GLY A 202 7.77 -5.34 27.03
CA GLY A 202 8.26 -5.81 25.73
C GLY A 202 9.47 -5.00 25.24
N PHE A 203 9.71 -5.03 23.94
CA PHE A 203 10.72 -4.20 23.30
C PHE A 203 10.14 -2.86 22.89
N PHE A 204 10.86 -1.79 23.18
CA PHE A 204 10.49 -0.42 22.83
C PHE A 204 11.70 0.30 22.27
N MET A 205 11.49 1.10 21.24
CA MET A 205 12.52 1.92 20.62
C MET A 205 12.13 3.38 20.77
N TYR A 206 13.12 4.21 21.13
CA TYR A 206 12.93 5.62 21.40
C TYR A 206 13.89 6.45 20.55
N ASP A 207 13.38 7.48 19.89
CA ASP A 207 14.20 8.53 19.30
C ASP A 207 13.95 9.84 20.05
N ASN A 208 15.01 10.48 20.54
CA ASN A 208 14.93 11.76 21.26
C ASN A 208 13.86 11.80 22.36
N GLY A 209 13.77 10.73 23.17
CA GLY A 209 12.82 10.62 24.28
C GLY A 209 11.38 10.29 23.87
N LYS A 210 11.10 10.09 22.58
CA LYS A 210 9.79 9.67 22.07
C LYS A 210 9.84 8.24 21.58
N MET A 211 8.87 7.42 21.99
CA MET A 211 8.74 6.08 21.45
C MET A 211 8.44 6.17 19.95
N VAL A 212 9.16 5.40 19.13
CA VAL A 212 9.01 5.35 17.68
C VAL A 212 8.55 3.97 17.19
N TRP A 213 8.76 2.93 17.98
CA TRP A 213 8.32 1.58 17.71
C TRP A 213 8.22 0.74 19.00
N HIS A 214 7.38 -0.29 19.01
CA HIS A 214 7.31 -1.27 20.09
C HIS A 214 7.00 -2.68 19.57
N SER A 215 7.17 -3.70 20.41
CA SER A 215 7.06 -5.10 20.01
C SER A 215 5.71 -5.53 19.45
N ASN A 216 4.61 -4.85 19.74
CA ASN A 216 3.32 -5.14 19.10
C ASN A 216 3.15 -4.53 17.69
N CYS A 217 4.07 -3.67 17.22
CA CYS A 217 3.92 -3.03 15.92
C CYS A 217 4.13 -4.04 14.77
N LEU A 218 3.30 -3.94 13.74
CA LEU A 218 3.49 -4.62 12.45
C LEU A 218 3.76 -3.58 11.34
N PRO A 219 5.02 -3.20 11.10
CA PRO A 219 5.41 -2.32 10.01
C PRO A 219 4.89 -2.76 8.64
N LEU A 220 4.59 -1.77 7.79
CA LEU A 220 4.21 -1.96 6.40
C LEU A 220 5.39 -2.47 5.58
N GLN A 221 5.21 -3.64 4.97
CA GLN A 221 6.09 -4.28 4.01
C GLN A 221 5.38 -4.30 2.66
N MET A 222 5.51 -3.20 1.92
CA MET A 222 4.93 -3.12 0.58
C MET A 222 5.97 -3.30 -0.52
N GLN A 223 5.49 -3.83 -1.63
CA GLN A 223 6.17 -3.85 -2.90
C GLN A 223 5.33 -3.07 -3.92
N THR A 224 5.98 -2.53 -4.94
CA THR A 224 5.32 -1.88 -6.07
C THR A 224 5.71 -2.62 -7.32
N GLY A 225 4.74 -3.00 -8.14
CA GLY A 225 5.03 -3.81 -9.31
C GLY A 225 3.78 -4.21 -10.08
N SER A 226 3.96 -5.07 -11.07
CA SER A 226 2.90 -5.62 -11.90
C SER A 226 2.10 -6.72 -11.17
N THR A 227 1.14 -7.30 -11.90
CA THR A 227 0.35 -8.46 -11.44
C THR A 227 1.21 -9.54 -10.80
N THR A 228 0.86 -9.94 -9.57
CA THR A 228 1.59 -10.97 -8.83
C THR A 228 1.06 -12.36 -9.13
N ASN A 229 1.89 -13.39 -8.97
CA ASN A 229 1.46 -14.78 -8.99
C ASN A 229 2.05 -15.49 -7.77
N ALA A 230 1.38 -15.38 -6.62
CA ALA A 230 1.93 -15.73 -5.32
C ALA A 230 1.33 -17.04 -4.77
N GLY A 231 2.17 -17.85 -4.14
CA GLY A 231 1.75 -19.03 -3.36
C GLY A 231 1.16 -18.69 -1.98
N GLN A 232 1.00 -17.42 -1.66
CA GLN A 232 0.52 -16.94 -0.36
C GLN A 232 -0.38 -15.70 -0.51
N PRO A 233 -1.31 -15.44 0.43
CA PRO A 233 -2.25 -14.32 0.34
C PRO A 233 -1.59 -12.97 0.06
N VAL A 234 -2.16 -12.22 -0.88
CA VAL A 234 -1.74 -10.84 -1.21
C VAL A 234 -2.92 -9.87 -1.19
N ALA A 235 -2.64 -8.61 -0.89
CA ALA A 235 -3.60 -7.51 -0.97
C ALA A 235 -3.01 -6.35 -1.77
N SER A 236 -3.88 -5.62 -2.47
CA SER A 236 -3.49 -4.53 -3.38
C SER A 236 -4.06 -3.20 -2.92
N THR A 237 -3.39 -2.10 -3.27
CA THR A 237 -3.94 -0.75 -3.11
C THR A 237 -5.16 -0.55 -4.02
N SER A 238 -6.13 0.24 -3.58
CA SER A 238 -7.35 0.52 -4.33
C SER A 238 -7.12 1.51 -5.48
N GLY A 239 -7.86 1.32 -6.59
CA GLY A 239 -8.06 2.34 -7.61
C GLY A 239 -8.24 1.78 -9.03
N VAL A 240 -8.62 2.65 -9.97
CA VAL A 240 -8.66 2.30 -11.40
C VAL A 240 -7.23 2.17 -11.93
N SER A 241 -6.93 1.07 -12.61
CA SER A 241 -5.60 0.73 -13.09
C SER A 241 -5.40 1.14 -14.55
N VAL A 242 -6.28 0.71 -15.43
CA VAL A 242 -6.23 1.00 -16.85
C VAL A 242 -7.63 1.12 -17.41
N VAL A 243 -7.82 2.11 -18.28
CA VAL A 243 -9.01 2.23 -19.12
C VAL A 243 -8.58 2.04 -20.56
N VAL A 244 -9.18 1.05 -21.22
CA VAL A 244 -8.85 0.68 -22.60
C VAL A 244 -10.09 0.80 -23.46
N SER A 245 -10.02 1.64 -24.49
CA SER A 245 -11.02 1.70 -25.56
C SER A 245 -10.64 0.77 -26.71
N GLN A 246 -11.45 -0.26 -26.92
CA GLN A 246 -11.30 -1.26 -27.99
C GLN A 246 -12.38 -1.05 -29.06
N PRO A 247 -12.02 -0.69 -30.31
CA PRO A 247 -13.00 -0.56 -31.39
C PRO A 247 -13.53 -1.94 -31.81
N PHE A 248 -14.80 -1.99 -32.25
CA PHE A 248 -15.35 -3.24 -32.82
C PHE A 248 -14.72 -3.56 -34.18
N ASP A 249 -14.41 -2.52 -34.96
CA ASP A 249 -13.69 -2.61 -36.21
C ASP A 249 -12.54 -1.58 -36.19
N PRO A 250 -11.27 -2.00 -36.33
CA PRO A 250 -10.13 -1.09 -36.42
C PRO A 250 -10.25 -0.04 -37.54
N ALA A 251 -11.00 -0.32 -38.61
CA ALA A 251 -11.26 0.62 -39.70
C ALA A 251 -12.30 1.69 -39.34
N TYR A 252 -13.18 1.41 -38.36
CA TYR A 252 -14.22 2.31 -37.87
C TYR A 252 -14.08 2.51 -36.35
N PRO A 253 -13.04 3.23 -35.90
CA PRO A 253 -12.67 3.32 -34.48
C PRO A 253 -13.66 4.13 -33.62
N ASN A 254 -14.72 4.67 -34.23
CA ASN A 254 -15.71 5.52 -33.60
C ASN A 254 -16.76 4.75 -32.79
N THR A 255 -16.81 3.43 -32.92
CA THR A 255 -17.69 2.55 -32.14
C THR A 255 -16.91 1.37 -31.54
N GLY A 256 -17.19 1.04 -30.29
CA GLY A 256 -16.51 -0.05 -29.61
C GLY A 256 -16.92 -0.22 -28.17
N VAL A 257 -16.04 -0.81 -27.37
CA VAL A 257 -16.20 -1.01 -25.93
C VAL A 257 -15.05 -0.33 -25.17
N THR A 258 -15.38 0.34 -24.07
CA THR A 258 -14.42 0.81 -23.08
C THR A 258 -14.40 -0.18 -21.93
N LEU A 259 -13.21 -0.68 -21.60
CA LEU A 259 -12.93 -1.60 -20.50
C LEU A 259 -12.32 -0.81 -19.34
N TYR A 260 -12.87 -1.01 -18.15
CA TYR A 260 -12.41 -0.39 -16.92
C TYR A 260 -11.81 -1.45 -16.01
N ASN A 261 -10.48 -1.50 -15.99
CA ASN A 261 -9.76 -2.39 -15.11
C ASN A 261 -9.35 -1.64 -13.85
N CYS A 262 -9.40 -2.33 -12.71
CA CYS A 262 -9.02 -1.76 -11.43
C CYS A 262 -8.04 -2.68 -10.71
N TYR A 263 -7.40 -2.13 -9.69
CA TYR A 263 -6.58 -2.90 -8.78
C TYR A 263 -7.45 -3.78 -7.88
N SER A 264 -7.02 -5.02 -7.70
CA SER A 264 -7.80 -6.02 -6.99
C SER A 264 -6.90 -7.11 -6.40
N GLY A 265 -7.12 -7.48 -5.15
CA GLY A 265 -6.46 -8.61 -4.50
C GLY A 265 -7.40 -9.82 -4.44
N GLY A 266 -6.93 -11.01 -4.80
CA GLY A 266 -7.77 -12.20 -4.80
C GLY A 266 -7.04 -13.48 -5.19
N VAL A 267 -7.79 -14.46 -5.67
CA VAL A 267 -7.27 -15.73 -6.17
C VAL A 267 -7.59 -15.83 -7.66
N ASN A 268 -6.57 -15.98 -8.51
CA ASN A 268 -6.73 -16.05 -9.95
C ASN A 268 -7.30 -17.42 -10.40
N SER A 269 -7.58 -17.54 -11.70
CA SER A 269 -8.15 -18.76 -12.29
C SER A 269 -7.28 -20.00 -12.12
N SER A 270 -5.99 -19.84 -11.86
CA SER A 270 -5.03 -20.92 -11.60
C SER A 270 -4.96 -21.31 -10.12
N GLY A 271 -5.73 -20.67 -9.24
CA GLY A 271 -5.74 -20.94 -7.80
C GLY A 271 -4.64 -20.24 -7.01
N ASN A 272 -3.86 -19.36 -7.64
CA ASN A 272 -2.79 -18.60 -6.97
C ASN A 272 -3.30 -17.24 -6.51
N TYR A 273 -2.68 -16.71 -5.45
CA TYR A 273 -3.00 -15.39 -4.95
C TYR A 273 -2.41 -14.30 -5.86
N GLU A 274 -3.23 -13.29 -6.17
CA GLU A 274 -2.90 -12.27 -7.15
C GLU A 274 -3.35 -10.88 -6.67
N ALA A 275 -2.42 -9.93 -6.69
CA ALA A 275 -2.69 -8.50 -6.72
C ALA A 275 -2.63 -8.09 -8.19
N SER A 276 -3.80 -7.87 -8.80
CA SER A 276 -3.96 -7.64 -10.22
C SER A 276 -4.22 -6.17 -10.51
N GLY A 277 -3.59 -5.64 -11.57
CA GLY A 277 -4.10 -4.44 -12.26
C GLY A 277 -4.96 -4.78 -13.48
N GLY A 278 -5.21 -6.06 -13.73
CA GLY A 278 -5.94 -6.54 -14.90
C GLY A 278 -7.40 -6.91 -14.64
N ASP A 279 -7.89 -6.79 -13.40
CA ASP A 279 -9.25 -7.19 -13.04
C ASP A 279 -10.27 -6.25 -13.70
N LEU A 280 -11.09 -6.78 -14.60
CA LEU A 280 -12.12 -6.03 -15.30
C LEU A 280 -13.30 -5.79 -14.36
N PHE A 281 -13.57 -4.52 -14.03
CA PHE A 281 -14.71 -4.18 -13.17
C PHE A 281 -15.95 -3.86 -13.97
N SER A 282 -15.80 -3.15 -15.09
CA SER A 282 -16.93 -2.70 -15.90
C SER A 282 -16.54 -2.59 -17.37
N SER A 283 -17.53 -2.71 -18.24
CA SER A 283 -17.41 -2.38 -19.66
C SER A 283 -18.61 -1.55 -20.11
N SER A 284 -18.39 -0.66 -21.08
CA SER A 284 -19.44 0.16 -21.66
C SER A 284 -19.21 0.35 -23.15
N ASN A 285 -20.27 0.25 -23.94
CA ASN A 285 -20.19 0.62 -25.35
C ASN A 285 -19.93 2.13 -25.49
N TYR A 286 -19.11 2.50 -26.45
CA TYR A 286 -18.94 3.90 -26.85
C TYR A 286 -19.33 4.08 -28.31
N GLN A 287 -19.84 5.27 -28.60
CA GLN A 287 -20.03 5.80 -29.94
C GLN A 287 -19.63 7.27 -29.91
N VAL A 288 -18.55 7.62 -30.58
CA VAL A 288 -18.03 8.99 -30.64
C VAL A 288 -18.10 9.54 -32.07
N PRO A 289 -18.26 10.86 -32.28
CA PRO A 289 -18.33 11.42 -33.63
C PRO A 289 -17.06 11.22 -34.46
N GLN A 290 -15.89 11.15 -33.82
CA GLN A 290 -14.59 10.99 -34.48
C GLN A 290 -13.56 10.33 -33.56
N GLY A 291 -12.73 9.43 -34.11
CA GLY A 291 -11.63 8.80 -33.39
C GLY A 291 -12.09 7.76 -32.36
N ARG A 292 -11.22 7.44 -31.40
CA ARG A 292 -11.53 6.57 -30.26
C ARG A 292 -11.57 7.40 -28.97
N PRO A 293 -12.39 7.03 -27.96
CA PRO A 293 -12.30 7.63 -26.64
C PRO A 293 -10.90 7.45 -26.06
N PRO A 294 -10.49 8.33 -25.13
CA PRO A 294 -9.21 8.20 -24.45
C PRO A 294 -9.02 6.83 -23.79
N SER A 295 -7.79 6.34 -23.83
CA SER A 295 -7.30 5.24 -23.01
C SER A 295 -6.19 5.80 -22.11
N TYR A 296 -6.09 5.27 -20.90
CA TYR A 296 -5.02 5.64 -19.98
C TYR A 296 -4.63 4.47 -19.10
N SER A 297 -3.35 4.40 -18.73
CA SER A 297 -2.87 3.55 -17.63
C SER A 297 -2.43 4.42 -16.46
N CYS A 298 -2.59 3.87 -15.26
CA CYS A 298 -2.10 4.44 -14.03
C CYS A 298 -0.79 3.76 -13.60
N GLY A 299 -0.09 4.39 -12.66
CA GLY A 299 1.10 3.81 -12.05
C GLY A 299 0.84 2.46 -11.39
N PRO A 300 1.87 1.63 -11.16
CA PRO A 300 1.69 0.29 -10.63
C PRO A 300 0.96 0.31 -9.27
N PRO A 301 0.23 -0.76 -8.93
CA PRO A 301 -0.31 -0.91 -7.59
C PRO A 301 0.82 -1.07 -6.57
N GLY A 302 0.55 -0.64 -5.34
CA GLY A 302 1.22 -1.21 -4.18
C GLY A 302 0.58 -2.56 -3.84
N PHE A 303 1.37 -3.51 -3.36
CA PHE A 303 0.86 -4.74 -2.79
C PHE A 303 1.62 -5.18 -1.54
N ILE A 304 0.97 -6.00 -0.72
CA ILE A 304 1.54 -6.62 0.48
C ILE A 304 1.32 -8.13 0.45
N TYR A 305 2.25 -8.89 1.02
CA TYR A 305 2.01 -10.26 1.43
C TYR A 305 1.29 -10.25 2.78
N CYS A 306 0.23 -11.03 2.89
CA CYS A 306 -0.68 -10.95 4.04
C CYS A 306 -0.40 -12.00 5.11
N ASN A 307 0.48 -12.97 4.88
CA ASN A 307 0.79 -14.05 5.82
C ASN A 307 1.17 -13.55 7.23
N VAL A 308 2.08 -12.58 7.32
CA VAL A 308 2.50 -11.99 8.60
C VAL A 308 1.34 -11.23 9.24
N TYR A 309 0.64 -10.40 8.46
CA TYR A 309 -0.48 -9.61 8.98
C TYR A 309 -1.63 -10.49 9.46
N ASP A 310 -2.02 -11.50 8.68
CA ASP A 310 -3.09 -12.44 9.03
C ASP A 310 -2.77 -13.27 10.27
N SER A 311 -1.49 -13.60 10.47
CA SER A 311 -1.04 -14.38 11.63
C SER A 311 -1.01 -13.55 12.92
N TYR A 312 -0.69 -12.25 12.82
CA TYR A 312 -0.32 -11.46 13.99
C TYR A 312 -1.18 -10.21 14.25
N TYR A 313 -2.13 -9.85 13.37
CA TYR A 313 -2.89 -8.60 13.53
C TYR A 313 -3.64 -8.53 14.86
N ARG A 314 -4.18 -9.64 15.36
CA ARG A 314 -4.91 -9.67 16.64
C ARG A 314 -4.06 -9.21 17.80
N GLN A 315 -2.85 -9.75 17.90
CA GLN A 315 -1.88 -9.33 18.89
C GLN A 315 -1.44 -7.88 18.68
N ALA A 316 -1.17 -7.49 17.43
CA ALA A 316 -0.73 -6.14 17.10
C ALA A 316 -1.77 -5.07 17.44
N LEU A 317 -3.06 -5.40 17.27
CA LEU A 317 -4.17 -4.47 17.46
C LEU A 317 -4.85 -4.59 18.84
N GLY A 318 -4.60 -5.67 19.58
CA GLY A 318 -5.20 -5.93 20.89
C GLY A 318 -6.66 -6.39 20.82
N VAL A 319 -6.99 -7.24 19.83
CA VAL A 319 -8.36 -7.70 19.51
C VAL A 319 -8.49 -9.22 19.34
#